data_AF-A0A832NEQ5-F1
#
_entry.id   AF-A0A832NEQ5-F1
#
_cell.length_a   1.000
_cell.length_b   1.000
_cell.length_c   1.000
_cell.angle_alpha   90.00
_cell.angle_beta   90.00
_cell.angle_gamma   90.00
#
_symmetry.space_group_name_H-M   'P 1'
#
loop_
_entity.id
_entity.type
_entity.pdbx_description
1 polymer ?
#
loop_
_entity_poly.entity_id
_entity_poly.type
_entity_poly.pdbx_seq_one_letter_code
_entity_poly.pdbx_strand_id
1 'polypeptide(L)'
;MSEARAFVAETTADGRLVYLSAVARPAQPGLEHALTDLLHELARRSYSELHGDRVRFDAIRALKSMGFVVEDIEIAVSYRCPQCGASIQLSPEAVVYVCPYCGWAGD
;
A
#
# COMPACT_ATOMS: atom_id res chain seq x y z
N MET A 1 2.69 22.62 -4.47
CA MET A 1 4.01 22.04 -4.13
C MET A 1 4.22 20.85 -5.06
N SER A 2 5.45 20.60 -5.54
CA SER A 2 5.72 19.47 -6.43
C SER A 2 5.67 18.15 -5.65
N GLU A 3 5.16 17.09 -6.28
CA GLU A 3 5.00 15.76 -5.66
C GLU A 3 5.71 14.71 -6.49
N ALA A 4 6.35 13.74 -5.83
CA ALA A 4 6.85 12.52 -6.44
C ALA A 4 5.83 11.40 -6.19
N ARG A 5 5.56 10.58 -7.20
CA ARG A 5 4.56 9.52 -7.12
C ARG A 5 5.14 8.19 -7.58
N ALA A 6 4.73 7.11 -6.94
CA ALA A 6 5.03 5.75 -7.40
C ALA A 6 3.81 4.85 -7.21
N PHE A 7 3.76 3.80 -8.03
CA PHE A 7 2.70 2.80 -8.00
C PHE A 7 3.27 1.43 -8.39
N VAL A 8 2.96 0.40 -7.62
CA VAL A 8 3.33 -0.99 -7.91
C VAL A 8 2.15 -1.93 -7.66
N ALA A 9 2.10 -3.02 -8.42
CA ALA A 9 1.17 -4.13 -8.21
C ALA A 9 2.00 -5.33 -7.76
N GLU A 10 1.79 -5.79 -6.54
CA GLU A 10 2.64 -6.79 -5.91
C GLU A 10 1.84 -7.84 -5.14
N THR A 11 2.45 -9.01 -4.97
CA THR A 11 1.90 -10.06 -4.09
C THR A 11 2.60 -9.99 -2.75
N THR A 12 1.82 -9.77 -1.69
CA THR A 12 2.29 -9.74 -0.30
C THR A 12 2.86 -11.08 0.16
N ALA A 13 3.63 -11.09 1.26
CA ALA A 13 4.20 -12.34 1.79
C ALA A 13 3.14 -13.37 2.21
N ASP A 14 1.91 -12.93 2.56
CA ASP A 14 0.76 -13.81 2.84
C ASP A 14 -0.08 -14.12 1.59
N GLY A 15 0.43 -13.82 0.39
CA GLY A 15 -0.14 -14.25 -0.89
C GLY A 15 -1.27 -13.36 -1.42
N ARG A 16 -1.51 -12.17 -0.85
CA ARG A 16 -2.54 -11.25 -1.34
C ARG A 16 -1.98 -10.32 -2.41
N LEU A 17 -2.64 -10.27 -3.57
CA LEU A 17 -2.38 -9.25 -4.59
C LEU A 17 -2.87 -7.89 -4.10
N VAL A 18 -1.96 -6.91 -4.05
CA VAL A 18 -2.25 -5.53 -3.62
C VAL A 18 -1.67 -4.53 -4.62
N TYR A 19 -2.27 -3.34 -4.63
CA TYR A 19 -1.80 -2.21 -5.40
C TYR A 19 -1.38 -1.11 -4.44
N LEU A 20 -0.08 -0.86 -4.37
CA LEU A 20 0.49 0.15 -3.50
C LEU A 20 0.74 1.43 -4.28
N SER A 21 0.39 2.56 -3.70
CA SER A 21 0.78 3.87 -4.20
C SER A 21 1.41 4.71 -3.10
N ALA A 22 2.43 5.49 -3.46
CA ALA A 22 3.03 6.48 -2.58
C ALA A 22 3.04 7.85 -3.24
N VAL A 23 2.77 8.89 -2.46
CA VAL A 23 2.94 10.30 -2.84
C VAL A 23 3.81 10.96 -1.78
N ALA A 24 4.95 11.50 -2.17
CA ALA A 24 5.87 12.18 -1.26
C ALA A 24 6.13 13.63 -1.69
N ARG A 25 6.34 14.50 -0.70
CA ARG A 25 6.57 15.93 -0.89
C ARG A 25 7.83 16.39 -0.11
N PRO A 26 8.62 17.31 -0.67
CA PRO A 26 8.57 17.83 -2.04
C PRO A 26 9.19 16.86 -3.07
N ALA A 27 8.81 16.97 -4.34
CA ALA A 27 9.44 16.21 -5.41
C ALA A 27 10.94 16.53 -5.52
N GLN A 28 11.76 15.49 -5.70
CA GLN A 28 13.21 15.57 -5.85
C GLN A 28 13.66 14.61 -6.96
N PRO A 29 14.78 14.88 -7.65
CA PRO A 29 15.38 13.94 -8.60
C PRO A 29 15.62 12.58 -7.95
N GLY A 30 15.18 11.49 -8.60
CA GLY A 30 15.36 10.12 -8.12
C GLY A 30 14.34 9.68 -7.05
N LEU A 31 13.53 10.57 -6.49
CA LEU A 31 12.56 10.22 -5.44
C LEU A 31 11.49 9.24 -5.93
N GLU A 32 10.99 9.38 -7.17
CA GLU A 32 10.00 8.43 -7.73
C GLU A 32 10.55 7.00 -7.84
N HIS A 33 11.84 6.87 -8.20
CA HIS A 33 12.50 5.57 -8.24
C HIS A 33 12.67 4.99 -6.83
N ALA A 34 13.14 5.80 -5.87
CA ALA A 34 13.27 5.38 -4.47
C ALA A 34 11.91 5.02 -3.84
N LEU A 35 10.83 5.72 -4.21
CA LEU A 35 9.47 5.35 -3.80
C LEU A 35 9.06 4.00 -4.40
N THR A 36 9.40 3.74 -5.67
CA THR A 36 9.10 2.46 -6.32
C THR A 36 9.79 1.31 -5.59
N ASP A 37 11.09 1.43 -5.32
CA ASP A 37 11.87 0.44 -4.55
C ASP A 37 11.31 0.24 -3.13
N LEU A 38 10.96 1.34 -2.46
CA LEU A 38 10.31 1.30 -1.15
C LEU A 38 8.99 0.52 -1.19
N LEU A 39 8.15 0.74 -2.20
CA LEU A 39 6.88 0.02 -2.33
C LEU A 39 7.11 -1.49 -2.55
N HIS A 40 8.10 -1.88 -3.35
CA HIS A 40 8.49 -3.29 -3.50
C HIS A 40 9.00 -3.90 -2.19
N GLU A 41 9.78 -3.16 -1.39
CA GLU A 41 10.22 -3.60 -0.07
C GLU A 41 9.03 -3.78 0.89
N LEU A 42 8.13 -2.81 0.94
CA LEU A 42 6.92 -2.88 1.78
C LEU A 42 6.07 -4.09 1.41
N ALA A 43 5.90 -4.38 0.12
CA ALA A 43 5.15 -5.54 -0.35
C ALA A 43 5.68 -6.89 0.16
N ARG A 44 6.92 -6.99 0.68
CA ARG A 44 7.42 -8.22 1.31
C ARG A 44 6.83 -8.49 2.69
N ARG A 45 6.02 -7.59 3.24
CA ARG A 45 5.31 -7.79 4.52
C ARG A 45 3.98 -8.50 4.30
N SER A 46 3.35 -8.98 5.37
CA SER A 46 1.96 -9.42 5.29
C SER A 46 1.03 -8.23 5.07
N TYR A 47 -0.11 -8.44 4.43
CA TYR A 47 -1.10 -7.38 4.20
C TYR A 47 -1.48 -6.62 5.47
N SER A 48 -1.64 -7.33 6.60
CA SER A 48 -2.01 -6.71 7.88
C SER A 48 -0.99 -5.67 8.37
N GLU A 49 0.26 -5.77 7.92
CA GLU A 49 1.36 -4.88 8.28
C GLU A 49 1.50 -3.68 7.31
N LEU A 50 0.71 -3.62 6.24
CA LEU A 50 0.72 -2.54 5.25
C LEU A 50 -0.19 -1.36 5.63
N HIS A 51 -0.67 -1.33 6.87
CA HIS A 51 -1.59 -0.31 7.35
C HIS A 51 -1.05 0.41 8.60
N GLY A 52 -1.61 1.59 8.85
CA GLY A 52 -1.36 2.38 10.04
C GLY A 52 -0.05 3.19 10.01
N ASP A 53 0.18 3.93 11.09
CA ASP A 53 1.25 4.94 11.16
C ASP A 53 2.65 4.34 11.03
N ARG A 54 2.83 3.07 11.42
CA ARG A 54 4.14 2.42 11.40
C ARG A 54 4.72 2.31 9.98
N VAL A 55 3.88 2.07 8.98
CA VAL A 55 4.31 2.02 7.57
C VAL A 55 4.81 3.38 7.12
N ARG A 56 4.09 4.45 7.49
CA ARG A 56 4.49 5.82 7.19
C ARG A 56 5.82 6.17 7.87
N PHE A 57 6.00 5.82 9.14
CA PHE A 57 7.26 6.05 9.84
C PHE A 57 8.45 5.31 9.23
N ASP A 58 8.28 4.02 8.89
CA ASP A 58 9.31 3.21 8.25
C ASP A 58 9.70 3.79 6.88
N ALA A 59 8.71 4.21 6.09
CA ALA A 59 8.91 4.85 4.80
C ALA A 59 9.72 6.16 4.91
N ILE A 60 9.33 7.05 5.82
CA ILE A 60 10.06 8.31 6.07
C ILE A 60 11.50 8.01 6.48
N ARG A 61 11.71 7.04 7.37
CA ARG A 61 13.05 6.65 7.84
C ARG A 61 13.90 6.13 6.70
N ALA A 62 13.36 5.25 5.85
CA ALA A 62 14.04 4.70 4.70
C ALA A 62 14.45 5.80 3.71
N LEU A 63 13.51 6.65 3.30
CA LEU A 63 13.78 7.74 2.36
C LEU A 63 14.82 8.74 2.90
N LYS A 64 14.73 9.12 4.18
CA LYS A 64 15.73 9.99 4.81
C LYS A 64 17.11 9.34 4.87
N SER A 65 17.19 8.03 5.11
CA SER A 65 18.47 7.31 5.11
C SER A 65 19.14 7.27 3.73
N MET A 66 18.36 7.40 2.65
CA MET A 66 18.82 7.52 1.27
C MET A 66 19.14 8.97 0.87
N GLY A 67 19.01 9.94 1.79
CA GLY A 67 19.35 11.34 1.57
C GLY A 67 18.19 12.22 1.07
N PHE A 68 16.96 11.70 0.99
CA PHE A 68 15.81 12.50 0.57
C PHE A 68 15.24 13.34 1.72
N VAL A 69 14.88 14.58 1.41
CA VAL A 69 14.10 15.42 2.33
C VAL A 69 12.62 15.09 2.15
N VAL A 70 11.99 14.49 3.15
CA VAL A 70 10.56 14.15 3.12
C VAL A 70 9.83 14.92 4.21
N GLU A 71 9.01 15.87 3.78
CA GLU A 71 8.12 16.65 4.67
C GLU A 71 6.83 15.89 4.93
N ASP A 72 6.29 15.28 3.87
CA ASP A 72 5.07 14.50 3.94
C ASP A 72 5.11 13.32 2.97
N ILE A 73 4.46 12.23 3.37
CA ILE A 73 4.27 11.04 2.55
C ILE A 73 2.95 10.38 2.90
N GLU A 74 2.22 10.03 1.84
CA GLU A 74 0.98 9.26 1.88
C GLU A 74 1.24 7.92 1.20
N ILE A 75 0.90 6.82 1.87
CA ILE A 75 0.96 5.46 1.32
C ILE A 75 -0.43 4.86 1.39
N ALA A 76 -0.92 4.37 0.25
CA ALA A 76 -2.22 3.73 0.15
C ALA A 76 -2.05 2.30 -0.36
N VAL A 77 -2.78 1.39 0.29
CA VAL A 77 -2.97 0.01 -0.16
C VAL A 77 -4.38 -0.07 -0.74
N SER A 78 -4.48 -0.45 -2.00
CA SER A 78 -5.77 -0.62 -2.67
C SER A 78 -5.90 -2.02 -3.26
N TYR A 79 -7.16 -2.46 -3.34
CA TYR A 79 -7.53 -3.65 -4.06
C TYR A 79 -8.20 -3.26 -5.36
N ARG A 80 -7.86 -3.96 -6.44
CA ARG A 80 -8.58 -3.84 -7.70
C ARG A 80 -9.27 -5.15 -8.02
N CYS A 81 -10.43 -5.05 -8.65
CA CYS A 81 -11.16 -6.19 -9.16
C CYS A 81 -10.25 -6.96 -10.14
N PRO A 82 -9.96 -8.25 -9.91
CA PRO A 82 -9.09 -9.02 -10.80
C PRO A 82 -9.72 -9.23 -12.20
N GLN A 83 -11.03 -9.03 -12.33
CA GLN A 83 -11.75 -9.18 -13.60
C GLN A 83 -11.74 -7.91 -14.46
N CYS A 84 -11.83 -6.72 -13.85
CA CYS A 84 -11.97 -5.46 -14.61
C CYS A 84 -10.97 -4.35 -14.24
N GLY A 85 -10.15 -4.53 -13.19
CA GLY A 85 -9.15 -3.55 -12.75
C GLY A 85 -9.70 -2.33 -11.99
N ALA A 86 -11.02 -2.25 -11.80
CA ALA A 86 -11.64 -1.16 -11.02
C ALA A 86 -11.24 -1.25 -9.54
N SER A 87 -11.10 -0.10 -8.86
CA SER A 87 -10.86 -0.06 -7.42
C SER A 87 -12.03 -0.67 -6.66
N ILE A 88 -11.74 -1.58 -5.73
CA ILE A 88 -12.75 -2.18 -4.86
C ILE A 88 -13.02 -1.21 -3.72
N GLN A 89 -14.29 -0.85 -3.55
CA GLN A 89 -14.75 -0.07 -2.42
C GLN A 89 -15.26 -1.06 -1.36
N LEU A 90 -14.54 -1.18 -0.25
CA LEU A 90 -14.93 -2.02 0.88
C LEU A 90 -15.86 -1.21 1.78
N SER A 91 -17.17 -1.40 1.64
CA SER A 91 -18.14 -0.91 2.62
C SER A 91 -18.41 -1.99 3.68
N PRO A 92 -18.85 -1.65 4.90
CA PRO A 92 -19.24 -2.63 5.90
C PRO A 92 -20.32 -3.61 5.40
N GLU A 93 -21.23 -3.15 4.52
CA GLU A 93 -22.23 -4.02 3.90
C GLU A 93 -21.63 -4.99 2.86
N ALA A 94 -20.41 -4.74 2.39
CA ALA A 94 -19.71 -5.57 1.41
C ALA A 94 -18.80 -6.63 2.04
N VAL A 95 -18.70 -6.70 3.37
CA VAL A 95 -17.89 -7.70 4.09
C VAL A 95 -18.75 -8.92 4.41
N VAL A 96 -18.46 -10.04 3.74
CA VAL A 96 -19.14 -11.32 4.03
C VAL A 96 -18.34 -12.11 5.08
N TYR A 97 -18.98 -12.37 6.23
CA TYR A 97 -18.39 -13.21 7.27
C TYR A 97 -18.73 -14.68 7.01
N VAL A 98 -17.75 -15.55 6.75
CA VAL A 98 -17.98 -16.98 6.53
C VAL A 98 -17.45 -17.81 7.70
N CYS A 99 -18.31 -18.63 8.32
CA CYS A 99 -17.93 -19.54 9.38
C CYS A 99 -17.09 -20.72 8.82
N PRO A 100 -15.86 -20.97 9.30
CA PRO A 100 -15.02 -22.03 8.78
C PRO A 100 -15.48 -23.45 9.15
N TYR A 101 -16.41 -23.59 10.10
CA TYR A 101 -16.90 -24.89 10.56
C TYR A 101 -18.18 -25.33 9.85
N CYS A 102 -19.11 -24.41 9.62
CA CYS A 102 -20.42 -24.72 9.04
C CYS A 102 -20.71 -24.01 7.71
N GLY A 103 -19.83 -23.10 7.26
CA GLY A 103 -20.00 -22.37 6.00
C GLY A 103 -21.08 -21.29 6.03
N TRP A 104 -21.68 -21.00 7.19
CA TRP A 104 -22.65 -19.91 7.31
C TRP A 104 -22.01 -18.57 6.91
N ALA A 105 -22.63 -17.88 5.96
CA ALA A 105 -22.24 -16.54 5.54
C ALA A 105 -23.22 -15.54 6.16
N GLY A 106 -22.71 -14.59 6.96
CA GLY A 106 -23.53 -13.59 7.63
C GLY A 106 -24.21 -12.67 6.64
N ASP A 107 -25.54 -12.72 6.64
CA ASP A 107 -26.46 -11.77 6.06
C ASP A 107 -26.66 -10.54 6.95
#